data_AF-M5RN93-F1
#
_entry.id   AF-M5RN93-F1
#
_cell.length_a   1.000
_cell.length_b   1.000
_cell.length_c   1.000
_cell.angle_alpha   90.00
_cell.angle_beta   90.00
_cell.angle_gamma   90.00
#
_symmetry.space_group_name_H-M   'P 1'
#
loop_
_entity.id
_entity.type
_entity.pdbx_description
1 polymer ?
#
loop_
_entity_poly.entity_id
_entity_poly.type
_entity_poly.pdbx_seq_one_letter_code
_entity_poly.pdbx_strand_id
1 'polypeptide(L)'
;MIVGCGGDDTTSKTSLFEHDHAVADHWPSDLADVAAKLRERLNNENVDEHTTHEIEDLVSWTAEIAADTNLCESDWLPLYHASESLMANLRAAKGKLTDENREQLRSLCNAIDEAATKIPEQYPNLVKGE
;
A
#
# COMPACT_ATOMS: atom_id res chain seq x y z
N MET A 1 -34.35 -34.92 -37.09
CA MET A 1 -33.05 -34.58 -37.70
C MET A 1 -32.14 -34.18 -36.56
N ILE A 2 -31.10 -34.96 -36.33
CA ILE A 2 -30.17 -34.88 -35.19
C ILE A 2 -28.91 -34.21 -35.73
N VAL A 3 -28.47 -33.08 -35.16
CA VAL A 3 -27.07 -32.66 -35.03
C VAL A 3 -27.03 -31.64 -33.89
N GLY A 4 -26.83 -32.13 -32.67
CA GLY A 4 -26.15 -31.36 -31.64
C GLY A 4 -24.74 -31.91 -31.58
N CYS A 5 -23.76 -31.17 -32.10
CA CYS A 5 -22.36 -31.54 -31.98
C CYS A 5 -21.99 -31.53 -30.49
N GLY A 6 -21.79 -32.72 -29.92
CA GLY A 6 -20.97 -32.90 -28.75
C GLY A 6 -19.54 -32.50 -29.13
N GLY A 7 -19.16 -31.30 -28.71
CA GLY A 7 -17.78 -30.88 -28.59
C GLY A 7 -17.42 -30.97 -27.13
N ASP A 8 -16.61 -31.96 -26.82
CA ASP A 8 -15.86 -32.11 -25.58
C ASP A 8 -15.23 -30.77 -25.18
N ASP A 9 -15.71 -30.18 -24.10
CA ASP A 9 -14.93 -29.24 -23.31
C ASP A 9 -14.94 -29.76 -21.88
N THR A 10 -14.45 -30.98 -21.72
CA THR A 10 -13.92 -31.49 -20.46
C THR A 10 -12.50 -30.95 -20.25
N THR A 11 -12.24 -29.72 -20.69
CA THR A 11 -11.15 -28.95 -20.13
C THR A 11 -11.60 -28.55 -18.73
N SER A 12 -11.19 -29.36 -17.76
CA SER A 12 -11.08 -28.90 -16.38
C SER A 12 -10.50 -27.50 -16.47
N LYS A 13 -11.24 -26.47 -16.01
CA LYS A 13 -10.68 -25.15 -15.77
C LYS A 13 -9.55 -25.36 -14.78
N THR A 14 -8.36 -25.69 -15.26
CA THR A 14 -7.12 -25.53 -14.54
C THR A 14 -7.08 -24.05 -14.26
N SER A 15 -7.44 -23.71 -13.03
CA SER A 15 -7.32 -22.38 -12.46
C SER A 15 -5.86 -21.96 -12.66
N LEU A 16 -5.60 -21.24 -13.75
CA LEU A 16 -4.26 -20.77 -14.15
C LEU A 16 -3.88 -19.54 -13.32
N PHE A 17 -4.23 -19.56 -12.04
CA PHE A 17 -3.94 -18.52 -11.07
C PHE A 17 -3.38 -19.20 -9.81
N GLU A 18 -2.30 -19.96 -9.97
CA GLU A 18 -1.21 -19.91 -8.98
C GLU A 18 -0.53 -18.54 -9.15
N HIS A 19 -1.26 -17.45 -8.88
CA HIS A 19 -0.60 -16.22 -8.45
C HIS A 19 -0.28 -16.48 -6.98
N ASP A 20 0.76 -17.27 -6.77
CA ASP A 20 1.58 -17.17 -5.58
C ASP A 20 2.04 -15.70 -5.59
N HIS A 21 1.28 -14.85 -4.89
CA HIS A 21 1.63 -13.45 -4.73
C HIS A 21 2.89 -13.44 -3.89
N ALA A 22 4.04 -13.58 -4.55
CA ALA A 22 5.33 -13.40 -3.93
C ALA A 22 5.33 -11.98 -3.35
N VAL A 23 5.04 -11.89 -2.05
CA VAL A 23 5.09 -10.64 -1.30
C VAL A 23 6.55 -10.24 -1.31
N ALA A 24 6.89 -9.26 -2.15
CA ALA A 24 8.24 -8.75 -2.17
C ALA A 24 8.54 -8.13 -0.80
N ASP A 25 9.77 -8.28 -0.31
CA ASP A 25 10.14 -7.85 1.06
C ASP A 25 9.92 -6.33 1.30
N HIS A 26 9.92 -5.55 0.22
CA HIS A 26 9.63 -4.11 0.26
C HIS A 26 8.14 -3.78 0.36
N TRP A 27 7.24 -4.75 0.23
CA TRP A 27 5.80 -4.52 0.34
C TRP A 27 5.39 -4.30 1.80
N PRO A 28 4.58 -3.29 2.07
CA PRO A 28 4.14 -3.00 3.42
C PRO A 28 3.10 -4.00 3.92
N SER A 29 3.20 -4.43 5.19
CA SER A 29 2.22 -5.33 5.82
C SER A 29 1.00 -4.62 6.40
N ASP A 30 1.16 -3.34 6.79
CA ASP A 30 0.13 -2.51 7.40
C ASP A 30 0.52 -1.02 7.33
N LEU A 31 -0.36 -0.13 7.78
CA LEU A 31 -0.12 1.31 7.76
C LEU A 31 1.15 1.73 8.54
N ALA A 32 1.41 1.15 9.71
CA ALA A 32 2.61 1.51 10.48
C ALA A 32 3.88 1.06 9.75
N ASP A 33 3.84 -0.11 9.09
CA ASP A 33 4.94 -0.61 8.27
C ASP A 33 5.20 0.28 7.03
N VAL A 34 4.16 0.83 6.39
CA VAL A 34 4.31 1.86 5.33
C VAL A 34 5.15 3.04 5.86
N ALA A 35 4.76 3.61 6.99
CA ALA A 35 5.46 4.78 7.55
C ALA A 35 6.91 4.45 7.96
N ALA A 36 7.15 3.25 8.49
CA ALA A 36 8.50 2.79 8.83
C ALA A 36 9.40 2.66 7.59
N LYS A 37 8.92 1.98 6.54
CA LYS A 37 9.66 1.81 5.29
C LYS A 37 9.90 3.14 4.59
N LEU A 38 8.92 4.04 4.54
CA LEU A 38 9.10 5.39 3.97
C LEU A 38 10.18 6.19 4.71
N ARG A 39 10.20 6.15 6.04
CA ARG A 39 11.23 6.82 6.85
C ARG A 39 12.62 6.23 6.62
N GLU A 40 12.72 4.92 6.46
CA GLU A 40 13.98 4.27 6.10
C GLU A 40 14.54 4.82 4.78
N ARG A 41 13.72 4.87 3.71
CA ARG A 41 14.15 5.42 2.41
C ARG A 41 14.50 6.89 2.49
N LEU A 42 13.79 7.68 3.29
CA LEU A 42 14.08 9.10 3.49
C LEU A 42 15.43 9.38 4.16
N ASN A 43 15.85 8.48 5.06
CA ASN A 43 17.10 8.61 5.82
C ASN A 43 18.33 8.09 5.06
N ASN A 44 18.14 7.41 3.92
CA ASN A 44 19.25 7.00 3.06
C ASN A 44 19.92 8.23 2.43
N GLU A 45 21.25 8.34 2.63
CA GLU A 45 22.06 9.45 2.11
C GLU A 45 22.16 9.44 0.58
N ASN A 46 22.03 8.27 -0.05
CA ASN A 46 22.05 8.10 -1.50
C ASN A 46 20.68 7.65 -1.98
N VAL A 47 19.81 8.61 -2.30
CA VAL A 47 18.52 8.32 -2.96
C VAL A 47 18.78 8.18 -4.45
N ASP A 48 18.78 6.93 -4.92
CA ASP A 48 18.89 6.59 -6.33
C ASP A 48 17.49 6.35 -6.95
N GLU A 49 17.47 6.02 -8.25
CA GLU A 49 16.22 5.80 -8.99
C GLU A 49 15.41 4.64 -8.40
N HIS A 50 16.06 3.55 -7.96
CA HIS A 50 15.39 2.42 -7.31
C HIS A 50 14.73 2.85 -6.00
N THR A 51 15.46 3.56 -5.15
CA THR A 51 14.91 4.11 -3.90
C THR A 51 13.70 5.02 -4.17
N THR A 52 13.74 5.80 -5.25
CA THR A 52 12.62 6.68 -5.63
C THR A 52 11.40 5.89 -6.09
N HIS A 53 11.59 4.82 -6.88
CA HIS A 53 10.51 3.90 -7.25
C HIS A 53 9.89 3.20 -6.05
N GLU A 54 10.70 2.72 -5.09
CA GLU A 54 10.16 2.13 -3.86
C GLU A 54 9.33 3.13 -3.05
N ILE A 55 9.74 4.40 -3.00
CA ILE A 55 8.95 5.46 -2.35
C ILE A 55 7.61 5.62 -3.08
N GLU A 56 7.62 5.70 -4.41
CA GLU A 56 6.38 5.81 -5.21
C GLU A 56 5.44 4.63 -4.96
N ASP A 57 5.97 3.40 -4.94
CA ASP A 57 5.19 2.21 -4.64
C ASP A 57 4.57 2.31 -3.25
N LEU A 58 5.37 2.55 -2.20
CA LEU A 58 4.89 2.68 -0.82
C LEU A 58 3.81 3.76 -0.66
N VAL A 59 3.96 4.91 -1.32
CA VAL A 59 2.94 5.97 -1.31
C VAL A 59 1.65 5.48 -1.99
N SER A 60 1.75 4.75 -3.10
CA SER A 60 0.58 4.21 -3.81
C SER A 60 -0.20 3.17 -2.98
N TRP A 61 0.49 2.34 -2.20
CA TRP A 61 -0.12 1.35 -1.31
C TRP A 61 -0.81 1.96 -0.09
N THR A 62 -0.45 3.20 0.30
CA THR A 62 -0.95 3.82 1.53
C THR A 62 -2.48 3.87 1.57
N ALA A 63 -3.12 4.28 0.47
CA ALA A 63 -4.57 4.39 0.40
C ALA A 63 -5.27 3.04 0.41
N GLU A 64 -4.72 2.06 -0.30
CA GLU A 64 -5.26 0.70 -0.36
C GLU A 64 -5.26 0.06 1.03
N ILE A 65 -4.12 0.11 1.71
CA ILE A 65 -3.99 -0.45 3.06
C ILE A 65 -4.88 0.30 4.04
N ALA A 66 -4.98 1.63 3.94
CA ALA A 66 -5.88 2.40 4.80
C ALA A 66 -7.35 1.99 4.62
N ALA A 67 -7.78 1.76 3.39
CA ALA A 67 -9.14 1.36 3.05
C ALA A 67 -9.46 -0.09 3.49
N ASP A 68 -8.46 -0.95 3.56
CA ASP A 68 -8.59 -2.34 4.05
C ASP A 68 -8.67 -2.43 5.59
N THR A 69 -8.42 -1.34 6.31
CA THR A 69 -8.55 -1.29 7.78
C THR A 69 -9.96 -0.89 8.23
N ASN A 70 -10.27 -1.10 9.51
CA ASN A 70 -11.49 -0.56 10.13
C ASN A 70 -11.43 0.95 10.46
N LEU A 71 -10.60 1.74 9.77
CA LEU A 71 -10.64 3.20 9.89
C LEU A 71 -11.95 3.76 9.35
N CYS A 72 -12.46 4.81 10.00
CA CYS A 72 -13.60 5.51 9.45
C CYS A 72 -13.18 6.38 8.26
N GLU A 73 -14.13 6.72 7.40
CA GLU A 73 -13.87 7.53 6.20
C GLU A 73 -13.18 8.85 6.51
N SER A 74 -13.56 9.53 7.61
CA SER A 74 -12.90 10.77 8.02
C SER A 74 -11.43 10.60 8.40
N ASP A 75 -10.97 9.38 8.70
CA ASP A 75 -9.58 9.10 9.04
C ASP A 75 -8.78 8.54 7.84
N TRP A 76 -9.36 7.69 6.99
CA TRP A 76 -8.64 7.14 5.83
C TRP A 76 -8.68 8.04 4.59
N LEU A 77 -9.75 8.83 4.38
CA LEU A 77 -9.87 9.72 3.21
C LEU A 77 -8.79 10.81 3.15
N PRO A 78 -8.38 11.45 4.26
CA PRO A 78 -7.23 12.35 4.25
C PRO A 78 -5.93 11.69 3.81
N LEU A 79 -5.70 10.42 4.18
CA LEU A 79 -4.52 9.67 3.74
C LEU A 79 -4.54 9.45 2.24
N TYR A 80 -5.70 9.08 1.67
CA TYR A 80 -5.89 8.94 0.24
C TYR A 80 -5.56 10.25 -0.52
N HIS A 81 -6.09 11.38 -0.06
CA HIS A 81 -5.81 12.67 -0.70
C HIS A 81 -4.33 13.07 -0.59
N ALA A 82 -3.72 12.81 0.57
CA ALA A 82 -2.30 13.09 0.79
C ALA A 82 -1.41 12.20 -0.10
N SER A 83 -1.71 10.91 -0.23
CA SER A 83 -0.96 9.99 -1.10
C SER A 83 -1.11 10.36 -2.57
N GLU A 84 -2.31 10.71 -3.04
CA GLU A 84 -2.55 11.14 -4.42
C GLU A 84 -1.80 12.44 -4.75
N SER A 85 -1.87 13.43 -3.85
CA SER A 85 -1.16 14.70 -4.02
C SER A 85 0.36 14.48 -4.07
N LEU A 86 0.89 13.63 -3.18
CA LEU A 86 2.31 13.33 -3.15
C LEU A 86 2.76 12.57 -4.40
N MET A 87 1.98 11.58 -4.87
CA MET A 87 2.27 10.87 -6.11
C MET A 87 2.32 11.80 -7.32
N ALA A 88 1.42 12.78 -7.39
CA ALA A 88 1.46 13.79 -8.45
C ALA A 88 2.76 14.60 -8.41
N ASN A 89 3.22 14.99 -7.22
CA ASN A 89 4.46 15.75 -7.04
C ASN A 89 5.72 14.93 -7.32
N LEU A 90 5.76 13.66 -6.90
CA LEU A 90 6.85 12.72 -7.22
C LEU A 90 6.98 12.53 -8.74
N ARG A 91 5.87 12.27 -9.43
CA ARG A 91 5.83 12.16 -10.90
C ARG A 91 6.28 13.45 -11.59
N ALA A 92 5.85 14.62 -11.09
CA ALA A 92 6.24 15.91 -11.63
C ALA A 92 7.75 16.19 -11.48
N ALA A 93 8.37 15.63 -10.43
CA ALA A 93 9.80 15.76 -10.15
C ALA A 93 10.70 14.84 -11.00
N LYS A 94 10.12 13.95 -11.82
CA LYS A 94 10.82 13.11 -12.81
C LYS A 94 11.97 12.29 -12.21
N GLY A 95 11.67 11.52 -11.17
CA GLY A 95 12.64 10.64 -10.49
C GLY A 95 13.60 11.38 -9.54
N LYS A 96 13.36 12.66 -9.26
CA LYS A 96 14.12 13.42 -8.24
C LYS A 96 13.32 13.57 -6.97
N LEU A 97 13.94 13.23 -5.84
CA LEU A 97 13.35 13.48 -4.53
C LEU A 97 13.73 14.89 -4.03
N THR A 98 12.87 15.88 -4.33
CA THR A 98 13.02 17.28 -3.91
C THR A 98 12.81 17.45 -2.40
N ASP A 99 13.26 18.57 -1.83
CA ASP A 99 13.00 18.90 -0.42
C ASP A 99 11.50 18.97 -0.10
N GLU A 100 10.70 19.55 -1.00
CA GLU A 100 9.23 19.60 -0.84
C GLU A 100 8.62 18.18 -0.80
N ASN A 101 9.08 17.27 -1.66
CA ASN A 101 8.65 15.87 -1.63
C ASN A 101 9.05 15.19 -0.31
N ARG A 102 10.24 15.49 0.23
CA ARG A 102 10.70 14.97 1.53
C ARG A 102 9.83 15.49 2.68
N GLU A 103 9.45 16.76 2.66
CA GLU A 103 8.55 17.35 3.67
C GLU A 103 7.14 16.76 3.60
N GLN A 104 6.60 16.56 2.38
CA GLN A 104 5.31 15.91 2.19
C GLN A 104 5.34 14.43 2.62
N LEU A 105 6.41 13.69 2.31
CA LEU A 105 6.60 12.32 2.79
C LEU A 105 6.62 12.25 4.32
N ARG A 106 7.34 13.15 5.00
CA ARG A 106 7.34 13.24 6.47
C ARG A 106 5.94 13.53 7.02
N SER A 107 5.22 14.44 6.36
CA SER A 107 3.84 14.78 6.74
C SER A 107 2.90 13.59 6.56
N LEU A 108 3.03 12.84 5.46
CA LEU A 108 2.29 11.62 5.22
C LEU A 108 2.59 10.57 6.29
N CYS A 109 3.86 10.32 6.62
CA CYS A 109 4.24 9.38 7.67
C CYS A 109 3.61 9.73 9.03
N ASN A 110 3.56 11.02 9.38
CA ASN A 110 2.94 11.47 10.63
C ASN A 110 1.42 11.28 10.61
N ALA A 111 0.76 11.54 9.47
CA ALA A 111 -0.67 11.30 9.31
C ALA A 111 -1.01 9.81 9.41
N ILE A 112 -0.17 8.96 8.81
CA ILE A 112 -0.28 7.50 8.91
C ILE A 112 -0.16 7.05 10.37
N ASP A 113 0.83 7.53 11.12
CA ASP A 113 0.96 7.16 12.54
C ASP A 113 -0.27 7.58 13.35
N GLU A 114 -0.79 8.79 13.11
CA GLU A 114 -1.99 9.27 13.80
C GLU A 114 -3.20 8.38 13.48
N ALA A 115 -3.42 8.07 12.20
CA ALA A 115 -4.49 7.18 11.77
C ALA A 115 -4.33 5.78 12.36
N ALA A 116 -3.11 5.23 12.37
CA ALA A 116 -2.84 3.90 12.91
C ALA A 116 -3.30 3.76 14.38
N THR A 117 -3.17 4.80 15.20
CA THR A 117 -3.65 4.79 16.60
C THR A 117 -5.17 4.66 16.75
N LYS A 118 -5.93 4.92 15.67
CA LYS A 118 -7.39 4.88 15.63
C LYS A 118 -7.92 3.54 15.10
N ILE A 119 -7.04 2.64 14.63
CA ILE A 119 -7.43 1.31 14.13
C ILE A 119 -7.79 0.42 15.32
N PRO A 120 -9.05 -0.04 15.44
CA PRO A 120 -9.49 -0.83 16.60
C PRO A 120 -8.83 -2.21 16.69
N GLU A 121 -8.39 -2.76 15.56
CA GLU A 121 -7.76 -4.10 15.46
C GLU A 121 -6.33 -4.16 16.02
N GLN A 122 -5.69 -3.01 16.26
CA GLN A 122 -4.35 -2.96 16.87
C GLN A 122 -4.36 -3.20 18.39
N TYR A 123 -5.55 -3.31 19.01
CA TYR A 123 -5.64 -3.77 20.40
C TYR A 123 -5.53 -5.31 20.41
N PRO A 124 -4.43 -5.90 20.93
CA PRO A 124 -4.42 -7.32 21.18
C PRO A 124 -5.59 -7.63 22.10
N ASN A 125 -6.42 -8.59 21.71
CA ASN A 125 -7.57 -9.09 22.43
C ASN A 125 -7.21 -9.35 23.91
N LEU A 126 -7.40 -8.36 24.79
CA LEU A 126 -7.41 -8.53 26.24
C LEU A 126 -8.76 -9.08 26.66
N VAL A 127 -9.16 -10.21 26.08
CA VAL A 127 -10.10 -11.14 26.73
C VAL A 127 -9.25 -12.22 27.35
N LYS A 128 -8.66 -11.86 28.49
CA LYS A 128 -8.25 -12.85 29.47
C LYS A 128 -9.55 -13.34 30.10
N GLY A 129 -9.88 -14.60 29.86
CA GLY A 129 -11.07 -15.23 30.42
C GLY A 129 -11.10 -15.14 31.94
N GLU A 130 -12.29 -14.86 32.45
CA GLU A 130 -12.77 -15.20 33.80
C GLU A 130 -14.24 -15.64 33.67
#